data_AF-M1DIA1-F1
#
_entry.id   AF-M1DIA1-F1
#
_cell.length_a   1.000
_cell.length_b   1.000
_cell.length_c   1.000
_cell.angle_alpha   90.00
_cell.angle_beta   90.00
_cell.angle_gamma   90.00
#
_symmetry.space_group_name_H-M   'P 1'
#
loop_
_entity.id
_entity.type
_entity.pdbx_description
1 polymer ?
#
loop_
_entity_poly.entity_id
_entity_poly.type
_entity_poly.pdbx_seq_one_letter_code
_entity_poly.pdbx_strand_id
1 'polypeptide(L)'
;MRSISPDHDVGQCIRGFKLLANIPWDSVDDVIIPFIISEKFHWFLVVFRIKLRCLHVYDSMKGGSVHTKKVNEVVGKLATMIPLFFTSTGFYGKKLDLFANKLPKYVHKSQSDPLDIKHMMNAP
;
A
#
# COMPACT_ATOMS: atom_id res chain seq x y z
N MET A 1 7.87 21.77 -2.43
CA MET A 1 7.04 20.57 -2.23
C MET A 1 6.96 19.86 -3.58
N ARG A 2 7.42 18.61 -3.71
CA ARG A 2 7.35 17.87 -4.99
C ARG A 2 5.92 17.36 -5.16
N SER A 3 5.06 18.17 -5.79
CA SER A 3 3.71 17.75 -6.17
C SER A 3 3.78 16.93 -7.45
N ILE A 4 3.13 15.78 -7.46
CA ILE A 4 2.85 15.07 -8.71
C ILE A 4 1.75 15.81 -9.48
N SER A 5 1.80 15.75 -10.81
CA SER A 5 0.76 16.34 -11.67
C SER A 5 -0.64 15.88 -11.23
N PRO A 6 -1.68 16.75 -11.29
CA PRO A 6 -3.07 16.35 -11.07
C PRO A 6 -3.51 15.18 -11.95
N ASP A 7 -2.93 15.07 -13.14
CA ASP A 7 -3.23 14.03 -14.15
C ASP A 7 -2.39 12.76 -13.99
N HIS A 8 -1.52 12.69 -12.98
CA HIS A 8 -0.70 11.51 -12.74
C HIS A 8 -1.57 10.30 -12.33
N ASP A 9 -1.53 9.23 -13.12
CA ASP A 9 -2.39 8.05 -12.98
C ASP A 9 -2.44 7.48 -11.56
N VAL A 10 -1.28 7.18 -10.96
CA VAL A 10 -1.21 6.64 -9.59
C VAL A 10 -1.81 7.62 -8.56
N GLY A 11 -1.60 8.92 -8.77
CA GLY A 11 -2.14 9.95 -7.90
C GLY A 11 -3.65 10.03 -8.00
N GLN A 12 -4.21 9.88 -9.20
CA GLN A 12 -5.66 9.80 -9.40
C GLN A 12 -6.25 8.53 -8.79
N CYS A 13 -5.56 7.38 -8.85
CA CYS A 13 -6.00 6.16 -8.16
C CYS A 13 -6.10 6.37 -6.64
N ILE A 14 -5.07 6.95 -6.02
CA ILE A 14 -5.05 7.24 -4.57
C ILE A 14 -6.16 8.23 -4.18
N ARG A 15 -6.44 9.22 -5.03
CA ARG A 15 -7.52 10.19 -4.83
C ARG A 15 -8.91 9.62 -5.14
N GLY A 16 -9.02 8.39 -5.66
CA GLY A 16 -10.29 7.75 -5.96
C GLY A 16 -10.93 8.21 -7.28
N PHE A 17 -10.17 8.70 -8.27
CA PHE A 17 -10.74 9.16 -9.55
C PHE A 17 -10.59 8.15 -10.70
N LYS A 18 -9.72 7.14 -10.57
CA LYS A 18 -9.42 6.14 -11.62
C LYS A 18 -9.77 4.70 -11.29
N LEU A 19 -10.24 4.43 -10.06
CA LEU A 19 -10.61 3.07 -9.64
C LEU A 19 -12.13 2.93 -9.72
N LEU A 20 -12.64 1.75 -10.09
CA LEU A 20 -14.08 1.51 -10.23
C LEU A 20 -14.90 1.86 -8.98
N ALA A 21 -14.31 1.68 -7.79
CA ALA A 21 -14.97 2.03 -6.53
C ALA A 21 -14.98 3.55 -6.25
N ASN A 22 -14.16 4.35 -6.92
CA ASN A 22 -13.99 5.80 -6.75
C ASN A 22 -13.82 6.28 -5.28
N ILE A 23 -13.31 5.42 -4.39
CA ILE A 23 -13.10 5.78 -2.97
C ILE A 23 -11.68 6.32 -2.79
N PRO A 24 -11.50 7.57 -2.29
CA PRO A 24 -10.19 8.11 -1.93
C PRO A 24 -9.56 7.30 -0.80
N TRP A 25 -8.27 6.99 -0.91
CA TRP A 25 -7.59 6.15 0.07
C TRP A 25 -7.51 6.80 1.46
N ASP A 26 -7.58 8.14 1.53
CA ASP A 26 -7.63 8.87 2.80
C ASP A 26 -8.98 8.72 3.54
N SER A 27 -10.00 8.18 2.90
CA SER A 27 -11.30 7.93 3.55
C SER A 27 -11.45 6.53 4.17
N VAL A 28 -10.53 5.61 3.87
CA VAL A 28 -10.60 4.21 4.32
C VAL A 28 -9.49 3.88 5.33
N ASP A 29 -9.64 2.73 5.99
CA ASP A 29 -8.61 2.16 6.87
C ASP A 29 -7.71 1.16 6.14
N ASP A 30 -8.27 0.49 5.13
CA ASP A 30 -7.63 -0.60 4.40
C ASP A 30 -7.80 -0.43 2.91
N VAL A 31 -6.75 -0.76 2.16
CA VAL A 31 -6.76 -0.74 0.70
C VAL A 31 -6.37 -2.11 0.16
N ILE A 32 -7.22 -2.66 -0.70
CA ILE A 32 -7.00 -3.96 -1.33
C ILE A 32 -6.36 -3.74 -2.71
N ILE A 33 -5.22 -4.38 -2.94
CA ILE A 33 -4.45 -4.27 -4.19
C ILE A 33 -4.17 -5.69 -4.71
N PRO A 34 -4.91 -6.17 -5.72
CA PRO A 34 -4.66 -7.49 -6.31
C PRO A 34 -3.47 -7.43 -7.29
N PHE A 35 -2.62 -8.45 -7.28
CA PHE A 35 -1.47 -8.59 -8.19
C PHE A 35 -1.45 -9.93 -8.90
N ILE A 36 -1.06 -9.93 -10.18
CA ILE A 36 -0.79 -11.15 -10.97
C ILE A 36 0.70 -11.35 -11.11
N ILE A 37 1.17 -12.57 -10.87
CA ILE A 37 2.46 -13.03 -11.36
C ILE A 37 2.20 -13.73 -12.70
N SER A 38 2.42 -13.00 -13.79
CA SER A 38 2.04 -13.39 -15.16
C SER A 38 2.57 -14.77 -15.55
N GLU A 39 3.82 -15.09 -15.21
CA GLU A 39 4.44 -16.38 -15.53
C GLU A 39 3.73 -17.61 -14.94
N LYS A 40 2.99 -17.43 -13.84
CA LYS A 40 2.31 -18.52 -13.13
C LYS A 40 0.79 -18.41 -13.16
N PHE A 41 0.24 -17.39 -13.83
CA PHE A 41 -1.19 -17.05 -13.77
C PHE A 41 -1.73 -17.02 -12.33
N HIS A 42 -0.88 -16.61 -11.39
CA HIS A 42 -1.18 -16.68 -9.98
C HIS A 42 -1.48 -15.29 -9.44
N TRP A 43 -2.57 -15.18 -8.69
CA TRP A 43 -2.94 -13.97 -7.99
C TRP A 43 -2.50 -14.01 -6.54
N PHE A 44 -1.85 -12.95 -6.08
CA PHE A 44 -1.68 -12.69 -4.65
C PHE A 44 -2.32 -11.34 -4.30
N LEU A 45 -2.75 -11.22 -3.05
CA LEU A 45 -3.48 -10.07 -2.56
C LEU A 45 -2.60 -9.29 -1.59
N VAL A 46 -2.52 -7.98 -1.78
CA VAL A 46 -1.92 -7.08 -0.79
C VAL A 46 -3.04 -6.25 -0.16
N VAL A 47 -3.16 -6.33 1.16
CA VAL A 47 -4.01 -5.42 1.93
C VAL A 47 -3.10 -4.42 2.64
N PHE A 48 -3.15 -3.17 2.21
CA PHE A 48 -2.47 -2.11 2.92
C PHE A 48 -3.33 -1.66 4.11
N ARG A 49 -2.86 -1.98 5.31
CA ARG A 49 -3.45 -1.55 6.58
C ARG A 49 -2.89 -0.17 6.93
N ILE A 50 -3.61 0.89 6.62
CA ILE A 50 -3.11 2.27 6.74
C ILE A 50 -2.73 2.54 8.20
N LYS A 51 -3.64 2.34 9.15
CA LYS A 51 -3.38 2.59 10.58
C LYS A 51 -2.18 1.81 11.14
N LEU A 52 -1.85 0.66 10.55
CA LEU A 52 -0.69 -0.17 10.96
C LEU A 52 0.59 0.15 10.18
N ARG A 53 0.53 1.01 9.16
CA ARG A 53 1.63 1.30 8.24
C ARG A 53 2.24 0.01 7.66
N CYS A 54 1.39 -0.97 7.31
CA CYS A 54 1.83 -2.32 6.98
C CYS A 54 1.11 -2.91 5.76
N LEU A 55 1.86 -3.53 4.86
CA LEU A 55 1.35 -4.34 3.76
C LEU A 55 1.19 -5.80 4.24
N HIS A 56 -0.05 -6.26 4.31
CA HIS A 56 -0.37 -7.65 4.56
C HIS A 56 -0.45 -8.40 3.23
N VAL A 57 0.41 -9.40 3.06
CA VAL A 57 0.52 -10.19 1.82
C VAL A 57 -0.16 -11.53 2.02
N TYR A 58 -1.16 -11.82 1.19
CA TYR A 58 -1.88 -13.08 1.15
C TYR A 58 -1.58 -13.77 -0.18
N ASP A 59 -0.91 -14.91 -0.08
CA ASP A 59 -0.41 -15.65 -1.23
C ASP A 59 -0.75 -17.13 -1.07
N SER A 60 -1.71 -17.63 -1.86
CA SER A 60 -2.17 -19.02 -1.76
C SER A 60 -1.17 -20.03 -2.34
N MET A 61 -0.13 -19.59 -3.05
CA MET A 61 0.96 -20.43 -3.54
C MET A 61 2.24 -20.27 -2.72
N LYS A 62 2.14 -19.76 -1.49
CA LYS A 62 3.27 -19.64 -0.57
C LYS A 62 3.93 -21.00 -0.36
N GLY A 63 5.23 -21.09 -0.65
CA GLY A 63 6.01 -22.31 -0.36
C GLY A 63 7.25 -22.50 -1.23
N GLY A 64 7.23 -22.04 -2.49
CA GLY A 64 8.40 -22.13 -3.36
C GLY A 64 9.36 -20.94 -3.18
N SER A 65 10.66 -21.17 -2.99
CA SER A 65 11.66 -20.10 -2.78
C SER A 65 11.68 -19.05 -3.91
N VAL A 66 11.62 -19.50 -5.17
CA VAL A 66 11.56 -18.61 -6.35
C VAL A 66 10.28 -17.79 -6.37
N HIS A 67 9.14 -18.39 -6.01
CA HIS A 67 7.84 -17.73 -5.94
C HIS A 67 7.82 -16.63 -4.89
N THR A 68 8.20 -17.00 -3.65
CA THR A 68 8.28 -16.09 -2.52
C THR A 68 9.22 -14.93 -2.81
N LYS A 69 10.35 -15.17 -3.49
CA LYS A 69 11.27 -14.11 -3.91
C LYS A 69 10.60 -13.10 -4.85
N LYS A 70 9.88 -13.56 -5.87
CA LYS A 70 9.15 -12.68 -6.81
C LYS A 70 8.06 -11.85 -6.11
N VAL A 71 7.28 -12.48 -5.24
CA VAL A 71 6.28 -11.77 -4.41
C VAL A 71 6.97 -10.68 -3.59
N ASN A 72 8.07 -11.01 -2.91
CA ASN A 72 8.80 -10.06 -2.06
C ASN A 72 9.41 -8.91 -2.85
N GLU A 73 9.93 -9.15 -4.05
CA GLU A 73 10.45 -8.10 -4.92
C GLU A 73 9.35 -7.10 -5.34
N VAL A 74 8.16 -7.59 -5.69
CA VAL A 74 7.02 -6.72 -6.04
C VAL A 74 6.55 -5.94 -4.82
N VAL A 75 6.31 -6.62 -3.69
CA VAL A 75 5.79 -5.98 -2.47
C VAL A 75 6.81 -5.02 -1.86
N GLY A 76 8.11 -5.32 -1.94
CA GLY A 76 9.17 -4.41 -1.50
C GLY A 76 9.17 -3.08 -2.26
N LYS A 77 8.97 -3.12 -3.58
CA LYS A 77 8.82 -1.91 -4.39
C LYS A 77 7.58 -1.12 -3.98
N LEU A 78 6.44 -1.78 -3.73
CA LEU A 78 5.22 -1.12 -3.26
C LEU A 78 5.41 -0.47 -1.88
N ALA A 79 6.04 -1.19 -0.95
CA ALA A 79 6.33 -0.68 0.40
C ALA A 79 7.17 0.60 0.37
N THR A 80 8.00 0.76 -0.66
CA THR A 80 8.81 1.97 -0.88
C THR A 80 8.04 3.06 -1.62
N MET A 81 7.32 2.71 -2.69
CA MET A 81 6.66 3.68 -3.55
C MET A 81 5.41 4.32 -2.92
N ILE A 82 4.59 3.55 -2.20
CA ILE A 82 3.32 4.06 -1.64
C ILE A 82 3.54 5.28 -0.72
N PRO A 83 4.46 5.26 0.26
CA PRO A 83 4.76 6.41 1.11
C PRO A 83 5.20 7.67 0.33
N LEU A 84 5.94 7.49 -0.76
CA LEU A 84 6.39 8.59 -1.62
C LEU A 84 5.21 9.25 -2.32
N PHE A 85 4.32 8.44 -2.92
CA PHE A 85 3.09 8.95 -3.54
C PHE A 85 2.15 9.60 -2.53
N PHE A 86 2.04 9.06 -1.32
CA PHE A 86 1.24 9.65 -0.24
C PHE A 86 1.76 11.04 0.14
N THR A 87 3.07 11.18 0.27
CA THR A 87 3.71 12.47 0.53
C THR A 87 3.43 13.46 -0.60
N SER A 88 3.60 13.05 -1.87
CA SER A 88 3.40 13.92 -3.02
C SER A 88 1.94 14.24 -3.37
N THR A 89 0.99 13.43 -2.90
CA THR A 89 -0.46 13.65 -3.08
C THR A 89 -1.08 14.49 -1.96
N GLY A 90 -0.33 14.77 -0.89
CA GLY A 90 -0.85 15.44 0.30
C GLY A 90 -1.75 14.53 1.17
N PHE A 91 -1.67 13.21 1.02
CA PHE A 91 -2.48 12.23 1.73
C PHE A 91 -2.51 12.48 3.25
N TYR A 92 -1.34 12.66 3.85
CA TYR A 92 -1.20 12.84 5.30
C TYR A 92 -1.84 14.12 5.84
N GLY A 93 -2.03 15.14 4.99
CA GLY A 93 -2.77 16.36 5.36
C GLY A 93 -4.29 16.15 5.44
N LYS A 94 -4.80 15.11 4.77
CA LYS A 94 -6.22 14.72 4.82
C LYS A 94 -6.50 13.67 5.89
N LYS A 95 -5.51 12.82 6.19
CA LYS A 95 -5.59 11.74 7.17
C LYS A 95 -4.95 12.12 8.51
N LEU A 96 -5.42 13.23 9.11
CA LEU A 96 -4.86 13.79 10.35
C LEU A 96 -5.05 12.89 11.57
N ASP A 97 -6.05 12.00 11.54
CA ASP A 97 -6.35 11.04 12.60
C ASP A 97 -5.19 10.08 12.89
N LEU A 98 -4.31 9.82 11.92
CA LEU A 98 -3.11 9.00 12.14
C LEU A 98 -2.15 9.63 13.17
N PHE A 99 -2.06 10.95 13.18
CA PHE A 99 -1.18 11.71 14.08
C PHE A 99 -1.91 12.15 15.36
N ALA A 100 -3.17 12.58 15.24
CA ALA A 100 -3.99 12.99 16.38
C ALA A 100 -4.15 11.84 17.39
N ASN A 101 -4.32 10.60 16.89
CA ASN A 101 -4.43 9.41 17.73
C ASN A 101 -3.07 8.85 18.20
N LYS A 102 -1.96 9.53 17.88
CA LYS A 102 -0.59 9.13 18.21
C LYS A 102 -0.31 7.65 17.91
N LEU A 103 -0.74 7.18 16.73
CA LEU A 103 -0.61 5.77 16.38
C LEU A 103 0.87 5.35 16.44
N PRO A 104 1.24 4.30 17.19
CA PRO A 104 2.65 3.95 17.43
C PRO A 104 3.47 3.72 16.16
N LYS A 105 2.80 3.29 15.08
CA LYS A 105 3.41 3.03 13.77
C LYS A 105 3.74 4.30 12.97
N TYR A 106 3.26 5.46 13.40
CA TYR A 106 3.48 6.76 12.79
C TYR A 106 4.34 7.69 13.65
N VAL A 107 4.39 7.44 14.96
CA VAL A 107 5.24 8.19 15.89
C VAL A 107 6.71 7.92 15.55
N HIS A 108 7.51 8.99 15.45
CA HIS A 108 8.94 8.98 15.10
C HIS A 108 9.31 8.35 13.73
N LYS A 109 8.34 8.07 12.85
CA LYS A 109 8.61 7.63 11.47
C LYS A 109 8.42 8.79 10.49
N SER A 110 9.31 8.92 9.52
CA SER A 110 9.10 9.84 8.41
C SER A 110 7.90 9.38 7.57
N GLN A 111 7.16 10.35 7.03
CA GLN A 111 6.04 10.10 6.12
C GLN A 111 6.47 9.28 4.89
N SER A 112 7.72 9.41 4.45
CA SER A 112 8.32 8.71 3.30
C SER A 112 8.99 7.38 3.64
N ASP A 113 9.07 6.98 4.92
CA ASP A 113 9.73 5.73 5.29
C ASP A 113 9.02 4.51 4.68
N PRO A 114 9.74 3.46 4.27
CA PRO A 114 9.12 2.25 3.77
C PRO A 114 8.09 1.65 4.73
N LEU A 115 7.06 1.02 4.17
CA LEU A 115 6.03 0.30 4.93
C LEU A 115 6.56 -1.03 5.45
N ASP A 116 6.05 -1.46 6.61
CA ASP A 116 6.32 -2.81 7.12
C ASP A 116 5.63 -3.84 6.19
N ILE A 117 6.20 -5.03 6.00
CA ILE A 117 5.61 -6.12 5.19
C ILE A 117 5.36 -7.32 6.09
N LYS A 118 4.17 -7.93 6.00
CA LYS A 118 3.81 -9.13 6.76
C LYS A 118 3.11 -10.15 5.87
N HIS A 119 3.68 -11.35 5.77
CA HIS A 119 3.02 -12.48 5.11
C HIS A 119 2.00 -13.12 6.03
N MET A 120 0.77 -13.22 5.55
CA MET A 120 -0.33 -13.84 6.27
C MET A 120 -0.52 -15.29 5.85
N MET A 121 -1.09 -16.10 6.75
CA MET A 121 -1.37 -17.52 6.50
C MET A 121 -2.81 -17.76 6.08
N ASN A 122 -3.74 -16.95 6.61
CA ASN A 122 -5.17 -17.06 6.32
C ASN A 122 -5.65 -15.70 5.79
N ALA A 123 -6.53 -15.70 4.79
CA ALA A 123 -7.26 -14.50 4.38
C ALA A 123 -8.19 -14.03 5.50
N PRO A 124 -8.45 -12.71 5.65
CA PRO A 124 -9.39 -12.17 6.62
C PRO A 124 -10.83 -12.61 6.32
#